data_AF-A0A1B7MLZ1-F1
#
_entry.id   AF-A0A1B7MLZ1-F1
#
_cell.length_a   1.000
_cell.length_b   1.000
_cell.length_c   1.000
_cell.angle_alpha   90.00
_cell.angle_beta   90.00
_cell.angle_gamma   90.00
#
_symmetry.space_group_name_H-M   'P 1'
#
loop_
_entity.id
_entity.type
_entity.pdbx_description
1 polymer ?
#
loop_
_entity_poly.entity_id
_entity_poly.type
_entity_poly.pdbx_seq_one_letter_code
_entity_poly.pdbx_strand_id
1 'polypeptide(L)' 'RSWFLRRLRFFFPANVSGHSMQAGGATSLAAPGVSPDHIRAIGRWRSGTWERYVRKSAALL' A
#
# COMPACT_ATOMS: atom_id res chain seq x y z
N ARG A 1 -8.87 -13.30 7.07
CA ARG A 1 -7.64 -12.45 7.15
C ARG A 1 -6.43 -13.21 7.72
N SER A 2 -6.61 -14.06 8.75
CA SER A 2 -5.54 -14.81 9.42
C SER A 2 -4.79 -15.80 8.51
N TRP A 3 -5.48 -16.50 7.60
CA TRP A 3 -4.84 -17.38 6.60
C TRP A 3 -3.84 -16.62 5.71
N PHE A 4 -4.22 -15.45 5.19
CA PHE A 4 -3.40 -14.66 4.28
C PHE A 4 -2.10 -14.17 4.96
N LEU A 5 -2.22 -13.63 6.17
CA LEU A 5 -1.05 -13.18 6.93
C LEU A 5 -0.15 -14.37 7.34
N ARG A 6 -0.73 -15.54 7.63
CA ARG A 6 0.05 -16.76 7.88
C ARG A 6 0.85 -17.17 6.66
N ARG A 7 0.23 -17.15 5.47
CA ARG A 7 0.92 -17.45 4.21
C ARG A 7 1.97 -16.39 3.88
N LEU A 8 1.72 -15.12 4.18
CA LEU A 8 2.68 -14.05 3.93
C LEU A 8 3.95 -14.19 4.77
N ARG A 9 3.81 -14.52 6.05
CA ARG A 9 4.94 -14.74 6.97
C ARG A 9 5.87 -15.89 6.56
N PHE A 10 5.42 -16.75 5.65
CA PHE A 10 6.28 -17.77 5.05
C PHE A 10 7.31 -17.17 4.08
N PHE A 11 6.93 -16.10 3.37
CA PHE A 11 7.78 -15.46 2.36
C PHE A 11 8.47 -14.19 2.85
N PHE A 12 7.91 -13.54 3.87
CA PHE A 12 8.37 -12.24 4.36
C PHE A 12 8.61 -12.27 5.87
N PRO A 13 9.54 -11.43 6.37
CA PRO A 13 9.76 -11.32 7.80
C PRO A 13 8.50 -10.84 8.53
N ALA A 14 8.39 -11.17 9.82
CA ALA A 14 7.19 -10.94 10.62
C ALA A 14 6.79 -9.45 10.76
N ASN A 15 7.71 -8.53 10.43
CA ASN A 15 7.46 -7.09 10.38
C ASN A 15 6.67 -6.65 9.13
N VAL A 16 6.51 -7.52 8.13
CA VAL A 16 5.64 -7.28 6.98
C VAL A 16 4.21 -7.67 7.35
N SER A 17 3.33 -6.67 7.39
CA SER A 17 1.93 -6.83 7.76
C SER A 17 0.99 -6.39 6.64
N GLY A 18 -0.32 -6.51 6.86
CA GLY A 18 -1.31 -5.98 5.93
C GLY A 18 -1.16 -4.47 5.68
N HIS A 19 -0.72 -3.70 6.68
CA HIS A 19 -0.44 -2.27 6.50
C HIS A 19 0.74 -2.03 5.55
N SER A 20 1.79 -2.85 5.64
CA SER A 20 2.94 -2.78 4.73
C SER A 20 2.52 -3.04 3.28
N MET A 21 1.61 -3.99 3.05
CA MET A 21 1.07 -4.23 1.69
C MET A 21 0.19 -3.10 1.20
N GLN A 22 -0.65 -2.53 2.05
CA GLN A 22 -1.47 -1.38 1.69
C GLN A 22 -0.58 -0.20 1.29
N ALA A 23 0.54 0.00 1.99
CA ALA A 23 1.55 0.99 1.65
C ALA A 23 2.22 0.72 0.29
N GLY A 24 2.64 -0.51 0.07
CA GLY A 24 3.22 -0.93 -1.21
C GLY A 24 2.25 -0.78 -2.38
N GLY A 25 0.99 -1.18 -2.19
CA GLY A 25 -0.07 -1.05 -3.21
C GLY A 25 -0.37 0.42 -3.55
N ALA A 26 -0.50 1.28 -2.53
CA ALA A 26 -0.67 2.72 -2.73
C ALA A 26 0.48 3.32 -3.54
N THR A 27 1.71 2.98 -3.16
CA THR A 27 2.93 3.48 -3.80
C THR A 27 3.05 2.97 -5.24
N SER A 28 2.75 1.68 -5.48
CA SER A 28 2.79 1.08 -6.81
C SER A 28 1.76 1.68 -7.77
N LEU A 29 0.60 2.13 -7.27
CA LEU A 29 -0.42 2.82 -8.08
C LEU A 29 -0.06 4.30 -8.29
N ALA A 30 0.53 4.93 -7.29
CA ALA A 30 0.98 6.32 -7.40
C ALA A 30 2.17 6.49 -8.37
N ALA A 31 3.06 5.49 -8.46
CA ALA A 31 4.24 5.53 -9.34
C ALA A 31 3.91 5.81 -10.83
N PRO A 32 2.93 5.15 -11.47
CA PRO A 32 2.50 5.48 -12.83
C PRO A 32 1.53 6.69 -12.91
N GLY A 33 1.28 7.41 -11.81
CA GLY A 33 0.44 8.61 -11.79
C GLY A 33 -1.07 8.34 -11.73
N VAL A 34 -1.51 7.19 -11.19
CA VAL A 34 -2.95 6.94 -10.98
C VAL A 34 -3.55 8.03 -10.08
N SER A 35 -4.74 8.51 -10.45
CA SER A 35 -5.42 9.57 -9.70
C SER A 35 -5.60 9.21 -8.21
N PRO A 36 -5.33 10.15 -7.29
CA PRO A 36 -5.56 9.98 -5.85
C PRO A 36 -6.93 9.41 -5.48
N ASP A 37 -8.00 9.78 -6.19
CA ASP A 37 -9.36 9.27 -5.94
C ASP A 37 -9.52 7.79 -6.30
N HIS A 38 -8.87 7.34 -7.38
CA HIS A 38 -8.83 5.93 -7.74
C HIS A 38 -8.04 5.10 -6.72
N ILE A 39 -6.86 5.58 -6.31
CA ILE A 39 -6.06 4.89 -5.29
C ILE A 39 -6.84 4.81 -3.97
N ARG A 40 -7.54 5.88 -3.61
CA ARG A 40 -8.41 5.94 -2.42
C ARG A 40 -9.56 4.94 -2.47
N ALA A 41 -10.25 4.85 -3.61
CA ALA A 41 -11.33 3.91 -3.83
C ALA A 41 -10.83 2.45 -3.75
N ILE A 42 -9.70 2.13 -4.40
CA ILE A 42 -9.07 0.81 -4.38
C ILE A 42 -8.66 0.42 -2.95
N GLY A 43 -8.03 1.35 -2.21
CA GLY A 43 -7.62 1.14 -0.83
C GLY A 43 -8.78 1.16 0.19
N ARG A 44 -9.99 1.50 -0.25
CA ARG A 44 -11.20 1.66 0.57
C ARG A 44 -11.00 2.64 1.74
N TRP A 45 -10.20 3.67 1.52
CA TRP A 45 -9.94 4.69 2.54
C TRP A 45 -11.03 5.76 2.53
N ARG A 46 -11.53 6.09 3.72
CA ARG A 46 -12.56 7.14 3.88
C ARG A 46 -11.97 8.54 4.04
N SER A 47 -10.70 8.65 4.42
CA SER A 47 -10.01 9.91 4.73
C SER A 47 -8.69 10.04 3.98
N GLY A 48 -8.17 11.26 3.84
CA GLY A 48 -6.89 11.58 3.19
C GLY A 48 -5.64 11.02 3.90
N THR A 49 -5.79 10.36 5.06
CA THR A 49 -4.68 9.71 5.79
C THR A 49 -3.93 8.67 4.98
N TRP A 50 -4.47 8.21 3.85
CA TRP A 50 -3.78 7.28 2.97
C TRP A 50 -2.59 7.89 2.22
N GLU A 51 -2.53 9.22 2.09
CA GLU A 51 -1.41 9.91 1.44
C GLU A 51 -0.08 9.60 2.12
N ARG A 52 -0.09 9.35 3.45
CA ARG A 52 1.09 8.93 4.21
C ARG A 52 1.67 7.58 3.75
N TYR A 53 0.85 6.75 3.11
CA TYR A 53 1.27 5.45 2.59
C TYR A 53 1.99 5.54 1.25
N VAL A 54 1.79 6.63 0.50
CA VAL A 54 2.59 6.92 -0.69
C VAL A 54 3.92 7.47 -0.21
N ARG A 55 4.91 6.58 -0.07
CA ARG A 55 6.29 7.05 0.12
C ARG A 55 6.67 7.75 -1.17
N LYS A 56 7.14 9.01 -1.08
CA LYS A 56 7.84 9.70 -2.17
C LYS A 56 8.97 8.79 -2.62
N SER A 57 8.68 7.97 -3.62
CA SER A 57 9.67 7.14 -4.27
C SER A 57 10.42 8.13 -5.13
N ALA A 58 11.73 8.29 -4.91
CA ALA A 58 12.62 9.13 -5.69
C ALA A 58 12.78 8.64 -7.15
N ALA A 59 11.71 8.06 -7.73
CA ALA A 59 11.56 7.68 -9.12
C ALA A 59 10.80 8.75 -9.93
N LEU A 60 10.47 9.89 -9.31
CA LEU A 60 9.95 11.10 -9.96
C LEU A 60 11.06 12.17 -10.14
N LEU A 61 12.31 11.76 -10.34
CA LEU A 61 13.38 12.64 -10.83
C LEU A 61 13.71 12.26 -12.26
#